data_AF-A0A498NMS0-F1
#
_entry.id   AF-A0A498NMS0-F1
#
_cell.length_a   1.000
_cell.length_b   1.000
_cell.length_c   1.000
_cell.angle_alpha   90.00
_cell.angle_beta   90.00
_cell.angle_gamma   90.00
#
_symmetry.space_group_name_H-M   'P 1'
#
loop_
_entity.id
_entity.type
_entity.pdbx_description
1 polymer ?
#
loop_
_entity_poly.entity_id
_entity_poly.type
_entity_poly.pdbx_seq_one_letter_code
_entity_poly.pdbx_strand_id
1 'polypeptide(L)'
;MDPAGEEFVRSAIAHQGALLGHQASQLSSTAQEVETLTVQMAELSGCFRELQDVMSSPTSGVPLSLTQREPEPHANNPPLYDGDPNSCRAFLSQCSLVFALQPRRYATERLKVAYVITLLTGKARRYWKFHPAHHYICTPF
;
A
#
# COMPACT_ATOMS: atom_id res chain seq x y z
N MET A 1 -45.02 60.37 8.36
CA MET A 1 -44.10 59.26 8.06
C MET A 1 -44.96 58.02 8.10
N ASP A 2 -45.13 57.34 6.95
CA ASP A 2 -46.07 56.22 6.83
C ASP A 2 -45.53 54.97 7.54
N PRO A 3 -46.28 54.36 8.48
CA PRO A 3 -45.79 53.26 9.31
C PRO A 3 -45.42 52.00 8.50
N ALA A 4 -46.04 51.81 7.33
CA ALA A 4 -45.77 50.67 6.45
C ALA A 4 -44.39 50.73 5.77
N GLY A 5 -43.84 51.92 5.53
CA GLY A 5 -42.52 52.09 4.90
C GLY A 5 -41.36 51.74 5.82
N GLU A 6 -41.51 52.00 7.12
CA GLU A 6 -40.46 51.71 8.12
C GLU A 6 -40.29 50.20 8.35
N GLU A 7 -41.38 49.44 8.31
CA GLU A 7 -41.35 47.99 8.47
C GLU A 7 -40.64 47.29 7.31
N PHE A 8 -40.87 47.76 6.08
CA PHE A 8 -40.17 47.28 4.88
C PHE A 8 -38.66 47.51 4.98
N VAL A 9 -38.23 48.70 5.39
CA VAL A 9 -36.80 49.02 5.55
C VAL A 9 -36.16 48.18 6.67
N ARG A 10 -36.85 47.99 7.80
CA ARG A 10 -36.36 47.12 8.89
C ARG A 10 -36.21 45.67 8.44
N SER A 11 -37.19 45.15 7.70
CA SER A 11 -37.16 43.81 7.14
C SER A 11 -36.01 43.63 6.14
N ALA A 12 -35.80 44.61 5.26
CA ALA A 12 -34.69 44.61 4.30
C ALA A 12 -33.31 44.61 5.00
N ILE A 13 -33.13 45.41 6.05
CA ILE A 13 -31.90 45.45 6.85
C ILE A 13 -31.68 44.11 7.57
N ALA A 14 -32.74 43.53 8.17
CA ALA A 14 -32.66 42.23 8.83
C ALA A 14 -32.28 41.12 7.84
N HIS A 15 -32.86 41.12 6.66
CA HIS A 15 -32.54 40.18 5.60
C HIS A 15 -31.09 40.32 5.12
N GLN A 16 -30.63 41.56 4.90
CA GLN A 16 -29.26 41.85 4.49
C GLN A 16 -28.23 41.44 5.56
N GLY A 17 -28.57 41.64 6.84
CA GLY A 17 -27.77 41.18 7.97
C GLY A 17 -27.66 39.65 8.04
N ALA A 18 -28.75 38.93 7.78
CA ALA A 18 -28.75 37.47 7.72
C ALA A 18 -27.86 36.93 6.58
N LEU A 19 -27.91 37.56 5.40
CA LEU A 19 -27.08 37.18 4.26
C LEU A 19 -25.58 37.40 4.55
N LEU A 20 -25.23 38.53 5.16
CA LEU A 20 -23.86 38.83 5.58
C LEU A 20 -23.36 37.87 6.65
N GLY A 21 -24.20 37.53 7.64
CA GLY A 21 -23.88 36.54 8.65
C GLY A 21 -23.63 35.15 8.04
N HIS A 22 -24.43 34.78 7.05
CA HIS A 22 -24.24 33.54 6.31
C HIS A 22 -22.90 33.53 5.56
N GLN A 23 -22.57 34.61 4.83
CA GLN A 23 -21.30 34.72 4.11
C GLN A 23 -20.09 34.71 5.06
N ALA A 24 -20.17 35.39 6.20
CA ALA A 24 -19.11 35.39 7.22
C ALA A 24 -18.86 33.98 7.78
N SER A 25 -19.93 33.22 8.04
CA SER A 25 -19.83 31.84 8.52
C SER A 25 -19.19 30.91 7.47
N GLN A 26 -19.55 31.06 6.19
CA GLN A 26 -18.92 30.30 5.11
C GLN A 26 -17.42 30.59 4.99
N LEU A 27 -17.02 31.87 5.02
CA LEU A 27 -15.61 32.26 4.97
C LEU A 27 -14.82 31.66 6.14
N SER A 28 -15.39 31.68 7.36
CA SER A 28 -14.75 31.07 8.53
C SER A 28 -14.59 29.55 8.38
N SER A 29 -15.61 28.85 7.85
CA SER A 29 -15.53 27.40 7.59
C SER A 29 -14.42 27.09 6.58
N THR A 30 -14.40 27.81 5.46
CA THR A 30 -13.37 27.61 4.42
C THR A 30 -11.97 27.93 4.93
N ALA A 31 -11.81 28.95 5.78
CA ALA A 31 -10.52 29.28 6.38
C ALA A 31 -10.01 28.16 7.28
N GLN A 32 -10.89 27.56 8.09
CA GLN A 32 -10.54 26.41 8.93
C GLN A 32 -10.18 25.18 8.09
N GLU A 33 -10.94 24.90 7.02
CA GLU A 33 -10.63 23.78 6.10
C GLU A 33 -9.26 23.94 5.44
N VAL A 34 -8.93 25.15 4.98
CA VAL A 34 -7.61 25.45 4.40
C VAL A 34 -6.50 25.32 5.43
N GLU A 35 -6.69 25.79 6.66
CA GLU A 35 -5.71 25.63 7.75
C GLU A 35 -5.46 24.14 8.04
N THR A 36 -6.53 23.36 8.12
CA THR A 36 -6.46 21.91 8.37
C THR A 36 -5.70 21.20 7.25
N LEU A 37 -6.01 21.53 5.98
CA LEU A 37 -5.32 20.96 4.82
C LEU A 37 -3.84 21.37 4.77
N THR A 38 -3.53 22.61 5.17
CA THR A 38 -2.16 23.12 5.24
C THR A 38 -1.33 22.37 6.27
N VAL A 39 -1.90 22.09 7.45
CA VAL A 39 -1.24 21.28 8.49
C VAL A 39 -0.99 19.86 7.98
N GLN A 40 -1.98 19.21 7.37
CA GLN A 40 -1.81 17.87 6.79
C GLN A 40 -0.71 17.82 5.72
N MET A 41 -0.64 18.84 4.86
CA MET A 41 0.40 18.94 3.84
C MET A 41 1.79 19.14 4.47
N ALA A 42 1.89 19.94 5.53
CA ALA A 42 3.15 20.13 6.27
C ALA A 42 3.62 18.84 6.95
N GLU A 43 2.70 18.06 7.54
CA GLU A 43 3.00 16.77 8.15
C GLU A 43 3.49 15.75 7.12
N LEU A 44 2.77 15.60 5.99
CA LEU A 44 3.18 14.72 4.89
C LEU A 44 4.55 15.12 4.31
N SER A 45 4.77 16.43 4.13
CA SER A 45 6.05 16.95 3.66
C SER A 45 7.17 16.71 4.67
N GLY A 46 6.88 16.75 5.98
CA GLY A 46 7.81 16.44 7.05
C GLY A 46 8.25 14.97 7.01
N CYS A 47 7.28 14.06 6.94
CA CYS A 47 7.52 12.63 6.84
C CYS A 47 8.34 12.27 5.59
N PHE A 48 8.04 12.91 4.45
CA PHE A 48 8.82 12.74 3.23
C PHE A 48 10.27 13.24 3.39
N ARG A 49 10.47 14.36 4.08
CA ARG A 49 11.80 14.93 4.32
C ARG A 49 12.63 14.07 5.27
N GLU A 50 12.04 13.49 6.31
CA GLU A 50 12.71 12.51 7.17
C GLU A 50 13.18 11.28 6.38
N LEU A 51 12.32 10.73 5.51
CA LEU A 51 12.72 9.62 4.63
C LEU A 51 13.83 10.01 3.63
N GLN A 52 13.80 11.26 3.13
CA GLN A 52 14.80 11.75 2.20
C GLN A 52 16.17 12.03 2.86
N ASP A 53 16.19 12.51 4.11
CA ASP A 53 17.42 12.80 4.86
C ASP A 53 18.18 11.51 5.21
N VAL A 54 17.45 10.45 5.56
CA VAL A 54 18.00 9.09 5.74
C VAL A 54 18.67 8.57 4.45
N MET A 55 18.19 8.96 3.28
CA MET A 55 18.78 8.58 1.99
C MET A 55 19.92 9.49 1.51
N SER A 56 20.03 10.72 2.03
CA SER A 56 20.86 11.77 1.38
C SER A 56 22.04 12.28 2.21
N SER A 57 22.20 11.86 3.47
CA SER A 57 23.32 12.35 4.31
C SER A 57 24.69 11.85 3.83
N PRO A 58 25.65 12.73 3.49
CA PRO A 58 27.05 12.39 3.30
C PRO A 58 27.80 12.67 4.60
N THR A 59 27.90 11.69 5.51
CA THR A 59 28.74 11.84 6.71
C THR A 59 29.97 10.92 6.70
N SER A 60 31.07 11.56 7.04
CA SER A 60 32.45 11.13 7.14
C SER A 60 32.66 9.77 7.83
N GLY A 61 33.52 8.94 7.23
CA GLY A 61 34.43 8.08 7.99
C GLY A 61 33.90 6.77 8.58
N VAL A 62 33.23 5.92 7.77
CA VAL A 62 33.13 4.47 8.07
C VAL A 62 33.30 3.74 6.73
N PRO A 63 34.18 2.72 6.62
CA PRO A 63 34.49 2.12 5.33
C PRO A 63 33.22 1.58 4.68
N LEU A 64 33.12 1.86 3.38
CA LEU A 64 32.22 1.29 2.38
C LEU A 64 31.76 -0.12 2.72
N SER A 65 30.74 -0.25 3.57
CA SER A 65 29.79 -1.32 3.35
C SER A 65 28.95 -0.79 2.19
N LEU A 66 29.42 -1.11 0.98
CA LEU A 66 28.53 -1.49 -0.10
C LEU A 66 27.28 -2.08 0.54
N THR A 67 26.10 -1.70 0.07
CA THR A 67 24.85 -2.40 0.33
C THR A 67 25.12 -3.91 0.20
N GLN A 68 25.59 -4.53 1.28
CA GLN A 68 25.81 -5.95 1.41
C GLN A 68 24.40 -6.37 1.71
N ARG A 69 23.62 -6.40 0.61
CA ARG A 69 22.35 -7.06 0.52
C ARG A 69 22.66 -8.43 1.07
N GLU A 70 22.37 -8.64 2.36
CA GLU A 70 22.77 -9.87 3.00
C GLU A 70 22.32 -11.01 2.08
N PRO A 71 23.25 -11.88 1.67
CA PRO A 71 22.91 -12.93 0.73
C PRO A 71 21.75 -13.70 1.34
N GLU A 72 20.66 -13.84 0.58
CA GLU A 72 19.48 -14.51 1.10
C GLU A 72 19.88 -15.91 1.55
N PRO A 73 19.53 -16.31 2.80
CA PRO A 73 19.90 -17.61 3.32
C PRO A 73 19.46 -18.71 2.36
N HIS A 74 20.39 -19.63 2.07
CA HIS A 74 20.09 -20.75 1.19
C HIS A 74 19.10 -21.69 1.87
N ALA A 75 17.86 -21.72 1.39
CA ALA A 75 16.86 -22.65 1.86
C ALA A 75 17.02 -23.98 1.10
N ASN A 76 17.03 -25.10 1.82
CA ASN A 76 16.98 -26.41 1.18
C ASN A 76 15.65 -26.55 0.42
N ASN A 77 15.72 -27.15 -0.78
CA ASN A 77 14.51 -27.41 -1.55
C ASN A 77 13.60 -28.41 -0.82
N PRO A 78 12.28 -28.17 -0.74
CA PRO A 78 11.32 -29.13 -0.23
C PRO A 78 11.35 -30.43 -1.04
N PRO A 79 10.90 -31.55 -0.47
CA PRO A 79 10.74 -32.79 -1.21
C PRO A 79 9.69 -32.63 -2.32
N LEU A 80 9.87 -33.42 -3.38
CA LEU A 80 8.90 -33.53 -4.47
C LEU A 80 7.55 -34.01 -3.94
N TYR A 81 6.46 -33.40 -4.40
CA TYR A 81 5.10 -33.68 -3.94
C TYR A 81 4.28 -34.37 -5.03
N ASP A 82 3.76 -35.57 -4.75
CA ASP A 82 3.03 -36.38 -5.74
C ASP A 82 1.49 -36.18 -5.69
N GLY A 83 1.00 -35.53 -4.63
CA GLY A 83 -0.43 -35.36 -4.35
C GLY A 83 -0.92 -36.06 -3.07
N ASP A 84 -0.05 -36.68 -2.27
CA ASP A 84 -0.46 -37.34 -1.02
C ASP A 84 -0.97 -36.35 0.06
N PRO A 85 -2.22 -36.51 0.55
CA PRO A 85 -2.80 -35.56 1.50
C PRO A 85 -2.11 -35.55 2.87
N ASN A 86 -1.45 -36.64 3.28
CA ASN A 86 -0.76 -36.72 4.58
C ASN A 86 0.51 -35.86 4.58
N SER A 87 1.19 -35.76 3.43
CA SER A 87 2.40 -34.95 3.26
C SER A 87 2.11 -33.49 2.86
N CYS A 88 0.88 -33.16 2.45
CA CYS A 88 0.50 -31.83 1.94
C CYS A 88 0.87 -30.69 2.89
N ARG A 89 0.52 -30.81 4.18
CA ARG A 89 0.81 -29.77 5.18
C ARG A 89 2.31 -29.56 5.36
N ALA A 90 3.07 -30.64 5.45
CA ALA A 90 4.52 -30.58 5.60
C ALA A 90 5.21 -29.99 4.36
N PHE A 91 4.71 -30.30 3.16
CA PHE A 91 5.19 -29.73 1.90
C PHE A 91 4.95 -28.20 1.84
N LEU A 92 3.73 -27.75 2.17
CA LEU A 92 3.39 -26.32 2.15
C LEU A 92 4.18 -25.52 3.20
N SER A 93 4.37 -26.07 4.40
CA SER A 93 5.19 -25.43 5.44
C SER A 93 6.64 -25.24 4.98
N GLN A 94 7.22 -26.23 4.29
CA GLN A 94 8.58 -26.11 3.74
C GLN A 94 8.64 -25.07 2.62
N CYS A 95 7.65 -25.02 1.73
CA CYS A 95 7.56 -23.97 0.71
C CYS A 95 7.47 -22.57 1.35
N SER A 96 6.66 -22.41 2.40
CA SER A 96 6.54 -21.16 3.14
C SER A 96 7.87 -20.73 3.78
N LEU A 97 8.65 -21.67 4.30
CA LEU A 97 9.96 -21.39 4.87
C LEU A 97 10.94 -20.89 3.81
N VAL A 98 10.97 -21.52 2.63
CA VAL A 98 11.80 -21.08 1.49
C VAL A 98 11.45 -19.64 1.09
N PHE A 99 10.16 -19.31 1.03
CA PHE A 99 9.72 -17.95 0.68
C PHE A 99 10.08 -16.92 1.75
N ALA A 100 10.03 -17.30 3.03
CA ALA A 100 10.43 -16.43 4.13
C ALA A 100 11.95 -16.18 4.16
N LEU A 101 12.74 -17.21 3.80
CA LEU A 101 14.20 -17.12 3.73
C LEU A 101 14.68 -16.39 2.46
N GLN A 102 13.91 -16.41 1.38
CA GLN A 102 14.28 -15.84 0.09
C GLN A 102 13.21 -14.90 -0.51
N PRO A 103 12.80 -13.84 0.22
CA PRO A 103 11.71 -12.95 -0.19
C PRO A 103 11.96 -12.21 -1.51
N ARG A 104 13.21 -11.92 -1.87
CA ARG A 104 13.60 -11.25 -3.12
C ARG A 104 13.55 -12.23 -4.30
N ARG A 105 13.96 -13.49 -4.11
CA ARG A 105 13.82 -14.53 -5.15
C ARG A 105 12.36 -14.87 -5.44
N TYR A 106 11.51 -14.84 -4.43
CA TYR A 106 10.08 -15.12 -4.57
C TYR A 106 9.20 -13.90 -4.28
N ALA A 107 9.57 -12.76 -4.89
CA ALA A 107 8.95 -11.45 -4.64
C ALA A 107 7.50 -11.32 -5.13
N THR A 108 7.07 -12.19 -6.06
CA THR A 108 5.71 -12.18 -6.59
C THR A 108 5.03 -13.53 -6.37
N GLU A 109 3.71 -13.51 -6.24
CA GLU A 109 2.91 -14.74 -6.14
C GLU A 109 3.14 -15.65 -7.36
N ARG A 110 3.36 -15.08 -8.55
CA ARG A 110 3.68 -15.85 -9.75
C ARG A 110 4.97 -16.67 -9.59
N LEU A 111 6.01 -16.12 -8.96
CA LEU A 111 7.27 -16.82 -8.71
C LEU A 111 7.11 -17.91 -7.64
N LYS A 112 6.35 -17.65 -6.57
CA LYS A 112 6.03 -18.66 -5.55
C LYS A 112 5.26 -19.83 -6.15
N VAL A 113 4.24 -19.54 -6.95
CA VAL A 113 3.44 -20.57 -7.62
C VAL A 113 4.29 -21.35 -8.63
N ALA A 114 5.10 -20.67 -9.44
CA ALA A 114 6.05 -21.33 -10.35
C ALA A 114 6.98 -22.29 -9.60
N TYR A 115 7.51 -21.88 -8.45
CA TYR A 115 8.34 -22.73 -7.60
C TYR A 115 7.60 -23.97 -7.09
N VAL A 116 6.39 -23.81 -6.55
CA VAL A 116 5.58 -24.96 -6.09
C VAL A 116 5.32 -25.93 -7.23
N ILE A 117 5.06 -25.44 -8.45
CA ILE A 117 4.82 -26.27 -9.64
C ILE A 117 6.04 -27.13 -10.00
N THR A 118 7.27 -26.59 -9.91
CA THR A 118 8.47 -27.37 -10.22
C THR A 118 8.65 -28.57 -9.28
N LEU A 119 8.13 -28.45 -8.05
CA LEU A 119 8.16 -29.50 -7.04
C LEU A 119 7.04 -30.54 -7.17
N LEU A 120 6.03 -30.30 -8.02
CA LEU A 120 4.94 -31.26 -8.24
C LEU A 120 5.41 -32.45 -9.08
N THR A 121 4.95 -33.64 -8.75
CA THR A 121 5.20 -34.90 -9.49
C THR A 121 3.92 -35.74 -9.57
N GLY A 122 4.01 -36.92 -10.20
CA GLY A 122 2.95 -37.93 -10.14
C GLY A 122 1.56 -37.42 -10.55
N LYS A 123 0.60 -37.57 -9.64
CA LYS A 123 -0.81 -37.19 -9.83
C LYS A 123 -0.99 -35.68 -9.72
N ALA A 124 -0.30 -35.02 -8.79
CA ALA A 124 -0.36 -33.57 -8.61
C ALA A 124 0.07 -32.81 -9.87
N ARG A 125 1.17 -33.23 -10.51
CA ARG A 125 1.63 -32.61 -11.77
C ARG A 125 0.62 -32.79 -12.91
N ARG A 126 -0.02 -33.96 -12.99
CA ARG A 126 -1.07 -34.21 -13.99
C ARG A 126 -2.25 -33.29 -13.77
N TYR A 127 -2.75 -33.20 -12.54
CA TYR A 127 -3.88 -32.33 -12.21
C TYR A 127 -3.58 -30.86 -12.56
N TRP A 128 -2.38 -30.37 -12.20
CA TRP A 128 -1.95 -29.01 -12.54
C TRP A 128 -1.96 -28.73 -14.05
N LYS A 129 -1.47 -29.67 -14.88
CA LYS A 129 -1.43 -29.51 -16.34
C LYS A 129 -2.81 -29.32 -16.98
N PHE A 130 -3.85 -29.90 -16.40
CA PHE A 130 -5.22 -29.76 -16.90
C PHE A 130 -5.96 -28.55 -16.31
N HIS A 131 -5.36 -27.84 -15.36
CA HIS A 131 -5.99 -26.71 -14.71
C HIS A 131 -5.96 -25.46 -15.61
N PRO A 132 -7.07 -24.70 -15.75
CA PRO A 132 -7.14 -23.52 -16.62
C PRO A 132 -6.12 -22.42 -16.26
N ALA A 133 -5.71 -22.34 -14.99
CA ALA A 133 -4.67 -21.40 -14.55
C ALA A 133 -3.26 -21.73 -15.07
N HIS A 134 -3.03 -22.91 -15.66
CA HIS A 134 -1.76 -23.28 -16.29
C HIS A 134 -1.37 -22.28 -17.38
N HIS A 135 -2.33 -21.79 -18.15
CA HIS A 135 -2.08 -20.81 -19.22
C HIS A 135 -1.60 -19.46 -18.68
N TYR A 136 -2.09 -19.03 -17.51
CA TYR A 136 -1.74 -17.74 -16.90
C TYR A 136 -0.31 -17.70 -16.36
N ILE A 137 0.22 -18.83 -15.89
CA ILE A 137 1.56 -18.89 -15.27
C ILE A 137 2.64 -19.24 -16.29
N CYS A 138 2.33 -20.07 -17.30
CA CYS A 138 3.28 -20.54 -18.31
C CYS A 138 3.45 -19.64 -19.55
N THR A 139 2.72 -18.54 -19.67
CA THR A 139 2.93 -17.56 -20.75
C THR A 139 4.25 -16.81 -20.54
N PRO A 140 5.20 -16.84 -21.50
CA PRO A 140 6.41 -16.02 -21.38
C PRO A 140 6.03 -14.53 -21.37
N PHE A 141 6.86 -13.71 -20.73
CA PHE A 141 6.79 -12.25 -20.81
C PHE A 141 6.90 -11.77 -22.26
#